data_AF-A0A3D1AL76-F1
#
_entry.id   AF-A0A3D1AL76-F1
#
_cell.length_a   1.000
_cell.length_b   1.000
_cell.length_c   1.000
_cell.angle_alpha   90.00
_cell.angle_beta   90.00
_cell.angle_gamma   90.00
#
_symmetry.space_group_name_H-M   'P 1'
#
loop_
_entity.id
_entity.type
_entity.pdbx_description
1 polymer ?
#
loop_
_entity_poly.entity_id
_entity_poly.type
_entity_poly.pdbx_seq_one_letter_code
_entity_poly.pdbx_strand_id
1 'polypeptide(L)' 'MKYRAIIKQADGWWIGWLVDLPGVNGQEKTQQRLLESLRIGAAEMLETEVPFSAGCMMTVVDVPDECLSL' A
#
# COMPACT_ATOMS: atom_id res chain seq x y z
N MET A 1 12.75 -10.37 -4.88
CA MET A 1 12.93 -8.96 -5.33
C MET A 1 13.26 -8.09 -4.13
N LYS A 2 13.76 -6.87 -4.32
CA LYS A 2 14.03 -5.90 -3.23
C LYS A 2 13.29 -4.61 -3.53
N TYR A 3 12.64 -4.04 -2.51
CA TYR A 3 11.89 -2.80 -2.60
C TYR A 3 12.41 -1.81 -1.55
N ARG A 4 12.41 -0.53 -1.90
CA ARG A 4 12.74 0.58 -1.01
C ARG A 4 11.49 0.96 -0.21
N ALA A 5 11.66 1.09 1.09
CA ALA A 5 10.61 1.56 1.99
C ALA A 5 11.04 2.87 2.66
N ILE A 6 10.12 3.82 2.76
CA ILE A 6 10.21 4.91 3.72
C ILE A 6 9.46 4.44 4.96
N ILE A 7 10.09 4.54 6.13
CA ILE A 7 9.47 4.18 7.41
C ILE A 7 9.71 5.30 8.44
N LYS A 8 8.72 5.54 9.30
CA LYS A 8 8.83 6.50 10.40
C LYS A 8 8.18 5.95 11.67
N GLN A 9 8.68 6.36 12.83
CA GLN A 9 8.00 6.12 14.10
C GLN A 9 7.24 7.38 14.52
N ALA A 10 5.95 7.24 14.85
CA ALA A 10 5.09 8.32 15.32
C ALA A 10 4.10 7.77 16.36
N ASP A 11 3.95 8.45 17.50
CA ASP A 11 2.99 8.12 18.57
C ASP A 11 3.02 6.63 18.99
N GLY A 12 4.21 6.06 19.09
CA GLY A 12 4.39 4.64 19.48
C GLY A 12 4.02 3.63 18.39
N TRP A 13 3.90 4.07 17.13
CA TRP A 13 3.68 3.24 15.95
C TRP A 13 4.79 3.40 14.93
N TRP A 14 5.07 2.33 14.19
CA TRP A 14 5.87 2.35 12.98
C TRP A 14 4.94 2.41 11.79
N ILE A 15 5.16 3.36 10.89
CA ILE A 15 4.37 3.57 9.67
C ILE A 15 5.33 3.48 8.47
N GLY A 16 4.93 2.83 7.40
CA GLY A 16 5.78 2.66 6.22
C GLY A 16 5.04 2.57 4.90
N TRP A 17 5.79 2.87 3.83
CA TRP A 17 5.33 2.88 2.44
C TRP A 17 6.41 2.29 1.55
N LEU A 18 6.03 1.44 0.60
CA LEU A 18 6.94 1.02 -0.46
C LEU A 18 6.98 2.08 -1.57
N VAL A 19 8.17 2.64 -1.81
CA VAL A 19 8.38 3.68 -2.83
C VAL A 19 8.27 3.09 -4.24
N ASP A 20 8.77 1.88 -4.39
CA ASP A 20 8.82 1.16 -5.67
C ASP A 20 7.50 0.45 -6.01
N LEU A 21 6.56 0.37 -5.06
CA LEU A 21 5.24 -0.21 -5.23
C LEU A 21 4.19 0.66 -4.54
N PRO A 22 3.83 1.82 -5.15
CA PRO A 22 2.87 2.76 -4.59
C PRO A 22 1.53 2.07 -4.27
N GLY A 23 0.91 2.46 -3.16
CA GLY A 23 -0.31 1.82 -2.65
C GLY A 23 -0.05 0.75 -1.59
N VAL A 24 1.15 0.15 -1.53
CA VAL A 24 1.52 -0.75 -0.44
C VAL A 24 2.08 0.06 0.74
N ASN A 25 1.33 0.05 1.83
CA ASN A 25 1.64 0.76 3.06
C ASN A 25 1.25 -0.09 4.28
N GLY A 26 1.73 0.28 5.47
CA GLY A 26 1.42 -0.43 6.69
C GLY A 26 1.72 0.38 7.95
N GLN A 27 1.09 -0.02 9.06
CA GLN A 27 1.31 0.56 10.38
C GLN A 27 1.30 -0.55 11.45
N GLU A 28 2.34 -0.59 12.28
CA GLU A 28 2.57 -1.67 13.24
C GLU A 28 3.21 -1.18 14.53
N LYS A 29 3.14 -1.99 15.60
CA LYS A 29 3.73 -1.62 16.91
C LYS A 29 5.25 -1.73 16.96
N THR A 30 5.85 -2.53 16.08
CA THR A 30 7.30 -2.69 16.01
C THR A 30 7.79 -2.57 14.57
N GLN A 31 9.04 -2.15 14.41
CA GLN A 31 9.67 -2.05 13.09
C GLN A 31 9.68 -3.40 12.36
N GLN A 32 9.96 -4.49 13.07
CA GLN A 32 9.98 -5.83 12.49
C GLN A 32 8.61 -6.24 11.95
N ARG A 33 7.54 -5.97 12.71
CA ARG A 33 6.16 -6.23 12.25
C ARG A 33 5.81 -5.35 11.06
N LEU A 34 6.22 -4.08 11.06
CA LEU A 34 6.02 -3.21 9.89
C LEU A 34 6.66 -3.81 8.63
N LEU A 35 7.91 -4.24 8.72
CA LEU A 35 8.61 -4.84 7.57
C LEU A 35 7.96 -6.15 7.11
N GLU A 36 7.37 -6.93 8.03
CA GLU A 36 6.58 -8.11 7.70
C GLU A 36 5.32 -7.73 6.91
N SER A 37 4.52 -6.80 7.45
CA SER A 37 3.27 -6.36 6.83
C SER A 37 3.52 -5.73 5.46
N LEU A 38 4.60 -4.96 5.28
CA LEU A 38 4.99 -4.43 3.97
C LEU A 38 5.38 -5.53 2.97
N ARG A 39 6.02 -6.62 3.43
CA ARG A 39 6.36 -7.75 2.55
C ARG A 39 5.11 -8.51 2.13
N ILE A 40 4.20 -8.78 3.06
CA ILE A 40 2.92 -9.45 2.78
C ILE A 40 2.11 -8.60 1.80
N GLY A 41 1.93 -7.31 2.07
CA GLY A 41 1.19 -6.42 1.17
C GLY A 41 1.81 -6.30 -0.22
N ALA A 42 3.14 -6.39 -0.34
CA ALA A 42 3.81 -6.44 -1.64
C ALA A 42 3.53 -7.75 -2.38
N ALA A 43 3.56 -8.89 -1.68
CA ALA A 43 3.24 -10.18 -2.27
C ALA A 43 1.79 -10.19 -2.77
N GLU A 44 0.85 -9.77 -1.93
CA GLU A 44 -0.57 -9.67 -2.29
C GLU A 44 -0.76 -8.76 -3.51
N MET A 45 -0.16 -7.56 -3.53
CA MET A 45 -0.30 -6.64 -4.66
C MET A 45 0.26 -7.22 -5.98
N LEU A 46 1.31 -8.04 -5.93
CA LEU A 46 1.93 -8.63 -7.13
C LEU A 46 1.25 -9.91 -7.59
N GLU A 47 0.65 -10.67 -6.67
CA GLU A 47 -0.03 -11.93 -6.95
C GLU A 47 -1.51 -11.75 -7.27
N THR A 48 -2.13 -10.65 -6.81
CA THR A 48 -3.58 -10.44 -6.94
C THR A 48 -3.95 -10.00 -8.35
N GLU A 49 -4.38 -10.96 -9.17
CA GLU A 49 -5.24 -10.68 -10.30
C GLU A 49 -6.67 -10.40 -9.78
N VAL A 50 -7.28 -9.28 -10.18
CA VAL A 50 -8.69 -9.00 -9.86
C VAL A 50 -9.56 -9.71 -10.89
N PRO A 51 -10.30 -10.78 -10.54
CA PRO A 51 -11.10 -11.51 -11.50
C PRO A 51 -12.27 -10.65 -11.98
N PHE A 52 -12.26 -10.28 -13.27
CA PHE A 52 -13.36 -9.54 -13.88
C PHE A 52 -14.42 -10.52 -14.39
N SER A 53 -15.49 -10.70 -13.62
CA SER A 53 -16.54 -11.69 -13.86
C SER A 53 -17.91 -11.06 -14.12
N ALA A 54 -18.94 -11.88 -14.40
CA ALA A 54 -20.27 -11.39 -14.73
C ALA A 54 -20.84 -10.51 -13.60
N GLY A 55 -21.22 -9.28 -13.95
CA GLY A 55 -21.70 -8.27 -12.99
C GLY A 55 -20.64 -7.28 -12.50
N CYS A 56 -19.36 -7.49 -12.83
CA CYS A 56 -18.33 -6.47 -12.62
C CYS A 56 -18.51 -5.30 -13.59
N MET A 57 -18.34 -4.08 -13.10
CA MET A 57 -18.26 -2.86 -13.91
C MET A 57 -16.89 -2.22 -13.68
N MET A 58 -16.22 -1.88 -14.78
CA MET A 58 -15.04 -1.03 -14.73
C MET A 58 -15.46 0.40 -15.12
N THR A 59 -15.04 1.37 -14.33
CA THR A 59 -15.29 2.79 -14.60
C THR A 59 -14.03 3.59 -14.35
N VAL A 60 -13.94 4.75 -14.97
CA VAL A 60 -12.94 5.77 -14.64
C VAL A 60 -13.45 6.56 -13.43
N VAL A 61 -12.57 6.85 -12.48
CA VAL A 61 -12.82 7.74 -11.35
C VAL A 61 -11.92 8.95 -11.53
N ASP A 62 -12.52 10.12 -11.79
CA ASP A 62 -11.79 11.37 -11.84
C ASP A 62 -11.49 11.83 -10.41
N VAL A 63 -10.21 12.05 -10.12
CA VAL A 63 -9.77 12.64 -8.85
C VAL A 63 -9.43 14.10 -9.14
N PRO A 64 -10.31 15.05 -8.79
CA PRO A 64 -10.06 16.45 -9.07
C PRO A 64 -8.91 16.97 -8.21
N ASP A 65 -8.18 17.97 -8.70
CA ASP A 65 -6.98 18.51 -8.04
C ASP A 65 -7.25 19.00 -6.61
N GLU A 66 -8.48 19.47 -6.34
CA GLU A 66 -8.96 19.86 -5.00
C GLU A 66 -8.95 18.71 -3.97
N CYS A 67 -8.92 17.45 -4.42
CA CYS A 67 -8.76 16.28 -3.54
C CYS A 67 -7.29 15.98 -3.20
N LEU A 68 -6.33 16.56 -3.92
CA LEU A 68 -4.89 16.26 -3.77
C LEU A 68 -4.15 17.28 -2.89
N SER A 69 -4.81 18.36 -2.47
CA SER A 69 -4.24 19.33 -1.53
C SER A 69 -4.30 18.78 -0.09
N LEU A 70 -3.28 18.02 0.29
CA LEU A 70 -2.91 17.72 1.68
C LEU A 70 -1.93 18.77 2.22
#